data_AF-A0A1I7ISZ9-F1
#
_entry.id   AF-A0A1I7ISZ9-F1
#
_cell.length_a   1.000
_cell.length_b   1.000
_cell.length_c   1.000
_cell.angle_alpha   90.00
_cell.angle_beta   90.00
_cell.angle_gamma   90.00
#
_symmetry.space_group_name_H-M   'P 1'
#
loop_
_entity.id
_entity.type
_entity.pdbx_description
1 polymer ?
#
loop_
_entity_poly.entity_id
_entity_poly.type
_entity_poly.pdbx_seq_one_letter_code
_entity_poly.pdbx_strand_id
1 'polypeptide(L)'
;MKDLGGEHLSVAKALYQLDFYLQMLELPFTVRDLYRRAYEQRRGDRYDDRWLDHLAEDPDVAQSLDEPFTTSTIVETLMRTGHEPIVRALVREVRRADIRYVQAYMMGTPRRR
;
A
#
# COMPACT_ATOMS: atom_id res chain seq x y z
N MET A 1 -23.29 11.22 2.56
CA MET A 1 -22.02 10.52 2.28
C MET A 1 -21.92 10.33 0.78
N LYS A 2 -20.89 10.89 0.14
CA LYS A 2 -20.65 10.66 -1.29
C LYS A 2 -20.08 9.26 -1.43
N ASP A 3 -20.74 8.46 -2.26
CA ASP A 3 -20.31 7.15 -2.73
C ASP A 3 -18.87 7.27 -3.26
N LEU A 4 -17.88 6.86 -2.46
CA LEU A 4 -16.50 6.72 -2.91
C LEU A 4 -16.53 5.56 -3.91
N GLY A 5 -16.69 5.88 -5.20
CA GLY A 5 -16.82 4.87 -6.26
C GLY A 5 -15.83 3.73 -6.04
N GLY A 6 -16.30 2.48 -6.11
CA GLY A 6 -15.66 1.33 -5.44
C GLY A 6 -14.16 1.11 -5.70
N GLU A 7 -13.59 1.67 -6.76
CA GLU A 7 -12.14 1.73 -6.99
C GLU A 7 -11.40 2.57 -5.94
N HIS A 8 -11.92 3.74 -5.56
CA HIS A 8 -11.33 4.59 -4.52
C HIS A 8 -11.33 3.89 -3.16
N LEU A 9 -12.43 3.23 -2.81
CA LEU A 9 -12.51 2.45 -1.58
C LEU A 9 -11.52 1.28 -1.60
N SER A 10 -11.41 0.57 -2.72
CA SER A 10 -10.44 -0.54 -2.87
C SER A 10 -9.00 -0.08 -2.69
N VAL A 11 -8.64 1.10 -3.22
CA VAL A 11 -7.31 1.70 -3.03
C VAL A 11 -7.08 2.07 -1.57
N ALA A 12 -8.06 2.71 -0.92
CA ALA A 12 -7.98 3.09 0.49
C ALA A 12 -7.76 1.86 1.39
N LYS A 13 -8.56 0.79 1.20
CA LYS A 13 -8.37 -0.51 1.86
C LYS A 13 -6.96 -1.08 1.63
N ALA A 14 -6.50 -1.12 0.37
CA ALA A 14 -5.19 -1.67 0.05
C ALA A 14 -4.03 -0.89 0.69
N LEU A 15 -4.12 0.45 0.75
CA LEU A 15 -3.11 1.27 1.41
C LEU A 15 -3.12 1.10 2.92
N TYR A 16 -4.29 0.98 3.52
CA TYR A 16 -4.45 0.74 4.96
C TYR A 16 -3.91 -0.63 5.37
N GLN A 17 -4.28 -1.68 4.63
CA GLN A 17 -3.75 -3.04 4.82
C GLN A 17 -2.23 -3.13 4.58
N LEU A 18 -1.71 -2.37 3.60
CA LEU A 18 -0.27 -2.28 3.38
C LEU A 18 0.43 -1.64 4.58
N ASP A 19 -0.08 -0.51 5.07
CA ASP A 19 0.52 0.17 6.22
C ASP A 19 0.52 -0.73 7.46
N PHE A 20 -0.57 -1.46 7.70
CA PHE A 20 -0.64 -2.48 8.74
C PHE A 20 0.49 -3.52 8.62
N TYR A 21 0.74 -4.06 7.43
CA TYR A 21 1.86 -5.00 7.23
C TYR A 21 3.23 -4.36 7.48
N LEU A 22 3.44 -3.13 7.02
CA LEU A 22 4.72 -2.44 7.23
C LEU A 22 4.99 -2.24 8.73
N GLN A 23 3.96 -1.88 9.49
CA GLN A 23 4.04 -1.72 10.94
C GLN A 23 4.25 -3.07 11.65
N MET A 24 3.49 -4.11 11.29
CA MET A 24 3.62 -5.46 11.87
C MET A 24 4.99 -6.08 11.64
N LEU A 25 5.65 -5.73 10.54
CA LEU A 25 7.00 -6.17 10.20
C LEU A 25 8.09 -5.22 10.73
N GLU A 26 7.71 -4.20 11.49
CA GLU A 26 8.59 -3.17 12.07
C GLU A 26 9.52 -2.53 11.02
N LEU A 27 8.97 -2.26 9.83
CA LEU A 27 9.75 -1.71 8.73
C LEU A 27 10.12 -0.24 8.97
N PRO A 28 11.30 0.21 8.54
CA PRO A 28 11.78 1.57 8.80
C PRO A 28 11.15 2.62 7.87
N PHE A 29 10.00 2.31 7.26
CA PHE A 29 9.25 3.18 6.36
C PHE A 29 7.77 2.83 6.39
N THR A 30 6.93 3.83 6.08
CA THR A 30 5.47 3.75 6.15
C THR A 30 4.83 3.83 4.76
N VAL A 31 3.51 3.58 4.66
CA VAL A 31 2.78 3.79 3.41
C VAL A 31 2.87 5.25 2.94
N ARG A 32 2.92 6.20 3.87
CA ARG A 32 3.11 7.62 3.58
C ARG A 32 4.44 7.87 2.87
N ASP A 33 5.51 7.26 3.35
CA ASP A 33 6.83 7.41 2.73
C ASP A 33 6.87 6.78 1.33
N LEU A 34 6.13 5.70 1.11
CA LEU A 34 5.96 5.10 -0.22
C LEU A 34 5.16 6.02 -1.15
N TYR A 35 4.05 6.58 -0.66
CA TYR A 35 3.19 7.50 -1.41
C TYR A 35 3.93 8.77 -1.83
N ARG A 36 4.72 9.34 -0.91
CA ARG A 36 5.60 10.48 -1.20
C ARG A 36 6.57 10.18 -2.33
N ARG A 37 7.34 9.11 -2.22
CA ARG A 37 8.29 8.68 -3.27
C ARG A 37 7.60 8.39 -4.61
N ALA A 38 6.35 7.93 -4.58
CA ALA A 38 5.59 7.60 -5.78
C ALA A 38 5.05 8.84 -6.51
N TYR A 39 4.65 9.89 -5.80
CA TYR A 39 3.84 10.96 -6.38
C TYR A 39 4.34 12.39 -6.14
N GLU A 40 5.17 12.66 -5.13
CA GLU A 40 5.59 14.02 -4.76
C GLU A 40 6.21 14.75 -5.97
N GLN A 41 7.23 14.15 -6.58
CA GLN A 41 7.90 14.74 -7.74
C GLN A 41 6.96 14.92 -8.95
N ARG A 42 6.05 13.97 -9.19
CA ARG A 42 5.14 14.00 -10.35
C ARG A 42 4.01 15.00 -10.18
N ARG A 43 3.51 15.19 -8.96
CA ARG A 43 2.38 16.08 -8.66
C ARG A 43 2.83 17.48 -8.28
N GLY A 44 4.07 17.66 -7.83
CA GLY A 44 4.64 18.95 -7.44
C GLY A 44 3.71 19.67 -6.46
N ASP A 45 3.32 20.90 -6.80
CA ASP A 45 2.44 21.75 -5.98
C ASP A 45 1.05 21.15 -5.70
N ARG A 46 0.62 20.12 -6.45
CA ARG A 46 -0.65 19.41 -6.25
C ARG A 46 -0.50 18.13 -5.40
N TYR A 47 0.68 17.87 -4.87
CA TYR A 47 0.90 16.75 -3.98
C TYR A 47 0.20 16.98 -2.63
N ASP A 48 -0.59 15.99 -2.21
CA ASP A 48 -1.21 15.95 -0.89
C ASP A 48 -1.31 14.49 -0.44
N ASP A 49 -0.77 14.20 0.74
CA ASP A 49 -0.77 12.89 1.38
C ASP A 49 -1.48 12.92 2.75
N ARG A 50 -2.05 14.05 3.18
CA ARG A 50 -2.72 14.20 4.49
C ARG A 50 -3.95 13.31 4.60
N TRP A 51 -4.60 13.02 3.48
CA TRP A 51 -5.74 12.11 3.44
C TRP A 51 -5.40 10.69 3.92
N LEU A 52 -4.12 10.29 3.91
CA LEU A 52 -3.68 8.99 4.45
C LEU A 52 -3.88 8.90 5.97
N ASP A 53 -3.83 10.02 6.71
CA ASP A 53 -4.07 10.03 8.17
C ASP A 53 -5.52 9.67 8.53
N HIS A 54 -6.43 9.87 7.58
CA HIS A 54 -7.87 9.72 7.78
C HIS A 54 -8.41 8.39 7.23
N LEU A 55 -7.53 7.48 6.76
CA LEU A 55 -7.97 6.19 6.21
C LEU A 55 -8.80 5.38 7.20
N ALA A 56 -8.39 5.35 8.48
CA ALA A 56 -9.07 4.60 9.53
C ALA A 56 -10.41 5.24 9.97
N GLU A 57 -10.72 6.47 9.54
CA GLU A 57 -11.98 7.14 9.86
C GLU A 57 -13.14 6.59 9.01
N ASP A 58 -12.85 5.97 7.87
CA ASP A 58 -13.82 5.26 7.05
C ASP A 58 -14.07 3.85 7.62
N PRO A 59 -15.31 3.51 8.06
CA PRO A 59 -15.61 2.21 8.66
C PRO A 59 -15.30 1.02 7.74
N ASP A 60 -15.52 1.16 6.42
CA ASP A 60 -15.27 0.09 5.47
C ASP A 60 -13.76 -0.17 5.33
N VAL A 61 -12.95 0.89 5.40
CA VAL A 61 -11.49 0.79 5.39
C VAL A 61 -10.99 0.17 6.69
N ALA A 62 -11.49 0.61 7.85
CA ALA A 62 -11.11 0.04 9.13
C ALA A 62 -11.44 -1.47 9.22
N GLN A 63 -12.65 -1.86 8.80
CA GLN A 63 -13.10 -3.26 8.81
C GLN A 63 -12.32 -4.15 7.83
N SER A 64 -11.64 -3.57 6.83
CA SER A 64 -10.87 -4.34 5.86
C SER A 64 -9.69 -5.12 6.47
N LEU A 65 -9.29 -4.84 7.71
CA LEU A 65 -8.29 -5.63 8.43
C LEU A 65 -8.84 -6.97 8.95
N ASP A 66 -10.16 -7.11 9.09
CA ASP A 66 -10.81 -8.35 9.48
C ASP A 66 -11.12 -9.26 8.28
N GLU A 67 -11.05 -8.71 7.06
CA GLU A 67 -11.21 -9.44 5.81
C GLU A 67 -9.90 -10.20 5.46
N PRO A 68 -9.96 -11.34 4.75
CA PRO A 68 -8.73 -11.99 4.27
C PRO A 68 -8.00 -11.12 3.23
N PHE A 69 -6.78 -10.71 3.56
CA PHE A 69 -5.87 -10.05 2.62
C PHE A 69 -4.47 -10.66 2.68
N THR A 70 -3.73 -10.49 1.60
CA THR A 70 -2.31 -10.89 1.49
C THR A 70 -1.55 -9.77 0.80
N THR A 71 -0.22 -9.82 0.87
CA THR A 71 0.59 -8.88 0.08
C THR A 71 0.33 -8.99 -1.42
N SER A 72 0.00 -10.19 -1.94
CA SER A 72 -0.36 -10.38 -3.35
C SER A 72 -1.63 -9.60 -3.71
N THR A 73 -2.71 -9.75 -2.92
CA THR A 73 -3.99 -9.09 -3.20
C THR A 73 -3.89 -7.57 -3.09
N ILE A 74 -3.08 -7.07 -2.15
CA ILE A 74 -2.76 -5.64 -2.03
C ILE A 74 -2.04 -5.15 -3.29
N VAL A 75 -0.95 -5.84 -3.69
CA VAL A 75 -0.17 -5.48 -4.88
C VAL A 75 -1.05 -5.51 -6.14
N GLU A 76 -1.83 -6.57 -6.34
CA GLU A 76 -2.77 -6.69 -7.46
C GLU A 76 -3.78 -5.53 -7.48
N THR A 77 -4.32 -5.14 -6.33
CA THR A 77 -5.26 -4.03 -6.21
C THR A 77 -4.60 -2.70 -6.59
N LEU A 78 -3.40 -2.44 -6.09
CA LEU A 78 -2.63 -1.24 -6.44
C LEU A 78 -2.25 -1.22 -7.93
N MET A 79 -1.85 -2.35 -8.51
CA MET A 79 -1.53 -2.45 -9.93
C MET A 79 -2.77 -2.20 -10.82
N ARG A 80 -3.89 -2.84 -10.52
CA ARG A 80 -5.15 -2.72 -11.28
C ARG A 80 -5.72 -1.30 -11.27
N THR A 81 -5.50 -0.56 -10.20
CA THR A 81 -6.03 0.80 -10.00
C THR A 81 -5.04 1.90 -10.40
N GLY A 82 -3.94 1.56 -11.08
CA GLY A 82 -2.95 2.56 -11.56
C GLY A 82 -1.98 3.08 -10.48
N HIS A 83 -1.92 2.43 -9.33
CA HIS A 83 -1.03 2.74 -8.21
C HIS A 83 0.26 1.90 -8.22
N GLU A 84 0.65 1.38 -9.39
CA GLU A 84 1.94 0.74 -9.64
C GLU A 84 3.17 1.54 -9.12
N PRO A 85 3.20 2.89 -9.20
CA PRO A 85 4.32 3.67 -8.62
C PRO A 85 4.56 3.38 -7.12
N ILE A 86 3.50 3.09 -6.34
CA ILE A 86 3.61 2.72 -4.93
C ILE A 86 4.28 1.36 -4.79
N VAL A 87 3.87 0.37 -5.59
CA VAL A 87 4.48 -0.98 -5.59
C VAL A 87 5.96 -0.89 -5.95
N ARG A 88 6.33 -0.05 -6.93
CA ARG A 88 7.73 0.19 -7.30
C ARG A 88 8.51 0.85 -6.17
N ALA A 89 7.91 1.80 -5.44
CA ALA A 89 8.52 2.40 -4.26
C ALA A 89 8.76 1.35 -3.16
N LEU A 90 7.76 0.50 -2.88
CA LEU A 90 7.84 -0.58 -1.90
C LEU A 90 9.02 -1.53 -2.20
N VAL A 91 9.12 -2.02 -3.43
CA VAL A 91 10.20 -2.94 -3.84
C VAL A 91 11.58 -2.28 -3.68
N ARG A 92 11.70 -0.99 -3.99
CA ARG A 92 12.96 -0.25 -3.83
C ARG A 92 13.35 -0.11 -2.37
N GLU A 93 12.41 0.24 -1.49
CA GLU A 93 12.71 0.42 -0.06
C GLU A 93 13.06 -0.90 0.63
N VAL A 94 12.34 -1.98 0.32
CA VAL A 94 12.70 -3.30 0.86
C VAL A 94 14.07 -3.76 0.39
N ARG A 95 14.45 -3.48 -0.87
CA ARG A 95 15.81 -3.74 -1.36
C ARG A 95 16.85 -2.89 -0.67
N ARG A 96 16.57 -1.60 -0.46
CA ARG A 96 17.47 -0.65 0.19
C ARG A 96 17.75 -1.03 1.64
N ALA A 97 16.76 -1.58 2.33
CA ALA A 97 16.88 -1.99 3.73
C ALA A 97 17.47 -3.42 3.91
N ASP A 98 17.97 -4.07 2.85
CA ASP A 98 18.46 -5.48 2.83
C ASP A 98 17.48 -6.49 3.46
N ILE A 99 16.17 -6.24 3.38
CA ILE A 99 15.17 -7.07 4.07
C ILE A 99 14.81 -8.26 3.19
N ARG A 100 15.69 -9.25 3.19
CA ARG A 100 15.59 -10.46 2.35
C ARG A 100 14.32 -11.29 2.63
N TYR A 101 13.86 -11.33 3.89
CA TYR A 101 12.66 -12.08 4.27
C TYR A 101 11.37 -11.46 3.72
N VAL A 102 11.27 -10.14 3.77
CA VAL A 102 10.09 -9.39 3.28
C VAL A 102 9.98 -9.47 1.75
N GLN A 103 11.09 -9.55 1.02
CA GLN A 103 11.04 -9.80 -0.43
C GLN A 103 10.36 -11.12 -0.79
N ALA A 104 10.57 -12.18 -0.01
CA ALA A 104 9.93 -13.47 -0.24
C ALA A 104 8.41 -13.41 0.04
N TYR A 105 8.00 -12.65 1.05
CA TYR A 105 6.59 -12.45 1.42
C TYR A 105 5.84 -11.57 0.39
N MET A 106 6.50 -10.51 -0.10
CA MET A 106 5.91 -9.58 -1.07
C MET A 106 5.82 -10.14 -2.49
N MET A 107 6.80 -10.93 -2.92
CA MET A 107 6.81 -11.46 -4.29
C MET A 107 5.91 -12.70 -4.45
N GLY A 108 5.49 -13.31 -3.34
CA GLY A 108 4.94 -14.65 -3.33
C GLY A 108 5.98 -15.62 -3.87
N THR A 109 6.45 -16.59 -3.08
CA THR A 109 7.28 -17.66 -3.65
C THR A 109 6.57 -18.24 -4.88
N PRO A 110 7.14 -18.15 -6.10
CA PRO A 110 6.53 -18.82 -7.24
C PRO A 110 6.52 -20.30 -6.87
N ARG A 111 5.33 -20.91 -6.80
CA ARG A 111 5.24 -22.37 -6.72
C ARG A 111 5.93 -22.88 -7.97
N ARG A 112 7.18 -23.37 -7.81
CA ARG A 112 7.82 -24.22 -8.81
C ARG A 112 6.87 -25.42 -9.00
N ARG A 113 6.19 -25.43 -10.14
CA ARG A 113 5.72 -26.68 -10.75
C ARG A 113 6.86 -27.25 -11.56
#